data_AF-A0A2P8K6K5-F1
#
_entry.id   AF-A0A2P8K6K5-F1
#
_cell.length_a   1.000
_cell.length_b   1.000
_cell.length_c   1.000
_cell.angle_alpha   90.00
_cell.angle_beta   90.00
_cell.angle_gamma   90.00
#
_symmetry.space_group_name_H-M   'P 1'
#
loop_
_entity.id
_entity.type
_entity.pdbx_description
1 polymer ?
#
loop_
_entity_poly.entity_id
_entity_poly.type
_entity_poly.pdbx_seq_one_letter_code
_entity_poly.pdbx_strand_id
1 'polypeptide(L)'
;LHTFSPAKMWINGLTILNKPLLQFHTQYNAALPWDSIDMDFMNLNQTAHGGREFGFIGTRMRQQHSVVTGHWQDKEAHQRIGGWMRQAVSKQDTRHLKVCRFGDNMREVAVTDGDKVAAQIKFGFSVNTWA
;
A
#
# COMPACT_ATOMS: atom_id res chain seq x y z
N LEU A 1 -3.79 13.56 -0.30
CA LEU A 1 -4.73 14.24 0.61
C LEU A 1 -4.78 15.70 0.22
N HIS A 2 -5.75 16.07 -0.63
CA HIS A 2 -5.75 17.36 -1.32
C HIS A 2 -5.77 18.52 -0.32
N THR A 3 -6.76 18.51 0.57
CA THR A 3 -6.90 19.44 1.69
C THR A 3 -6.48 18.78 3.01
N PHE A 4 -6.52 19.54 4.10
CA PHE A 4 -6.37 19.00 5.45
C PHE A 4 -7.58 18.13 5.79
N SER A 5 -7.32 16.88 6.18
CA SER A 5 -8.34 15.92 6.58
C SER A 5 -7.96 15.36 7.95
N PRO A 6 -8.57 15.84 9.05
CA PRO A 6 -8.17 15.49 10.41
C PRO A 6 -8.11 13.97 10.61
N ALA A 7 -6.96 13.46 11.07
CA ALA A 7 -6.67 12.04 10.95
C ALA A 7 -7.56 11.14 11.83
N LYS A 8 -8.15 11.68 12.90
CA LYS A 8 -9.12 10.95 13.74
C LYS A 8 -10.31 10.41 12.93
N MET A 9 -10.74 11.11 11.89
CA MET A 9 -11.85 10.68 11.02
C MET A 9 -11.52 9.40 10.25
N TRP A 10 -10.24 9.11 10.04
CA TRP A 10 -9.77 7.95 9.28
C TRP A 10 -9.67 6.67 10.12
N ILE A 11 -9.72 6.76 11.45
CA ILE A 11 -9.42 5.64 12.35
C ILE A 11 -10.31 4.42 12.06
N ASN A 12 -11.62 4.61 12.02
CA ASN A 12 -12.54 3.48 11.83
C ASN A 12 -12.37 2.83 10.45
N GLY A 13 -12.20 3.64 9.41
CA GLY A 13 -11.99 3.14 8.05
C GLY A 13 -10.65 2.39 7.90
N LEU A 14 -9.57 2.94 8.43
CA LEU A 14 -8.25 2.30 8.43
C LEU A 14 -8.23 1.02 9.27
N THR A 15 -8.99 0.96 10.37
CA THR A 15 -9.05 -0.23 11.25
C THR A 15 -9.60 -1.46 10.54
N ILE A 16 -10.57 -1.29 9.64
CA ILE A 16 -11.20 -2.40 8.90
C ILE A 16 -10.58 -2.65 7.52
N LEU A 17 -9.66 -1.79 7.07
CA LEU A 17 -9.05 -1.88 5.76
C LEU A 17 -8.11 -3.08 5.66
N ASN A 18 -8.47 -4.08 4.85
CA ASN A 18 -7.66 -5.28 4.59
C ASN A 18 -6.90 -5.25 3.25
N LYS A 19 -7.05 -4.18 2.47
CA LYS A 19 -6.33 -3.93 1.21
C LYS A 19 -5.11 -3.05 1.46
N PRO A 20 -4.01 -3.24 0.71
CA PRO A 20 -2.82 -2.39 0.87
C PRO A 20 -3.15 -0.93 0.52
N LEU A 21 -2.46 0.00 1.18
CA LEU A 21 -2.69 1.45 1.03
C LEU A 21 -1.39 2.17 0.61
N LEU A 22 -1.53 3.13 -0.31
CA LEU A 22 -0.48 4.05 -0.71
C LEU A 22 -0.98 5.50 -0.62
N GLN A 23 -0.17 6.34 0.01
CA GLN A 23 -0.32 7.78 -0.03
C GLN A 23 0.50 8.33 -1.20
N PHE A 24 -0.17 8.89 -2.20
CA PHE A 24 0.49 9.74 -3.18
C PHE A 24 0.53 11.17 -2.63
N HIS A 25 1.68 11.56 -2.07
CA HIS A 25 1.93 12.86 -1.49
C HIS A 25 2.33 13.85 -2.60
N THR A 26 1.32 14.34 -3.30
CA THR A 26 1.46 15.18 -4.50
C THR A 26 0.77 16.52 -4.33
N GLN A 27 0.90 17.41 -5.32
CA GLN A 27 0.20 18.68 -5.39
C GLN A 27 -0.27 18.91 -6.82
N TYR A 28 -1.38 19.64 -6.99
CA TYR A 28 -1.97 19.90 -8.31
C TYR A 28 -1.02 20.72 -9.20
N ASN A 29 -0.55 21.85 -8.68
CA ASN A 29 0.42 22.72 -9.35
C ASN A 29 1.85 22.19 -9.11
N ALA A 30 2.70 22.28 -10.12
CA ALA A 30 4.11 21.93 -10.00
C ALA A 30 4.94 23.06 -9.36
N ALA A 31 4.65 24.31 -9.74
CA ALA A 31 5.25 25.51 -9.17
C ALA A 31 4.20 26.30 -8.37
N LEU A 32 4.68 27.09 -7.42
CA LEU A 32 3.82 28.02 -6.67
C LEU A 32 3.54 29.27 -7.52
N PRO A 33 2.30 29.78 -7.53
CA PRO A 33 1.95 31.00 -8.26
C PRO A 33 2.34 32.24 -7.44
N TRP A 34 3.63 32.58 -7.40
CA TRP A 34 4.16 33.61 -6.49
C TRP A 34 3.45 34.95 -6.55
N ASP A 35 3.07 35.40 -7.74
CA ASP A 35 2.45 36.72 -7.94
C ASP A 35 0.95 36.75 -7.61
N SER A 36 0.31 35.58 -7.48
CA SER A 36 -1.14 35.46 -7.30
C SER A 36 -1.57 34.52 -6.17
N ILE A 37 -0.63 34.03 -5.36
CA ILE A 37 -0.94 33.15 -4.24
C ILE A 37 -1.66 33.94 -3.15
N ASP A 38 -2.80 33.42 -2.72
CA ASP A 38 -3.64 34.03 -1.69
C ASP A 38 -4.16 32.97 -0.71
N MET A 39 -5.03 33.40 0.21
CA MET A 39 -5.59 32.52 1.22
C MET A 39 -6.54 31.46 0.67
N ASP A 40 -7.21 31.74 -0.46
CA ASP A 40 -8.08 30.76 -1.10
C ASP A 40 -7.26 29.61 -1.69
N PHE A 41 -6.14 29.94 -2.34
CA PHE A 41 -5.16 28.95 -2.78
C PHE A 41 -4.62 28.13 -1.61
N MET A 42 -4.22 28.78 -0.51
CA MET A 42 -3.65 28.11 0.66
C MET A 42 -4.66 27.19 1.35
N ASN A 43 -5.94 27.54 1.37
CA ASN A 43 -7.00 26.70 1.91
C ASN A 43 -7.26 25.45 1.05
N LEU A 44 -7.06 25.54 -0.27
CA LEU A 44 -7.31 24.45 -1.20
C LEU A 44 -6.11 23.50 -1.33
N ASN A 45 -4.91 24.02 -1.62
CA ASN A 45 -3.76 23.23 -2.07
C ASN A 45 -2.81 22.82 -0.94
N GLN A 46 -3.35 22.22 0.11
CA GLN A 46 -2.66 22.04 1.39
C GLN A 46 -2.17 20.62 1.70
N THR A 47 -1.82 19.84 0.67
CA THR A 47 -1.28 18.48 0.86
C THR A 47 0.02 18.48 1.68
N ALA A 48 0.80 19.56 1.66
CA ALA A 48 2.08 19.68 2.37
C ALA A 48 1.97 19.35 3.87
N HIS A 49 0.93 19.84 4.56
CA HIS A 49 0.65 19.47 5.96
C HIS A 49 -0.45 18.41 6.10
N GLY A 50 -1.49 18.41 5.25
CA GLY A 50 -2.54 17.39 5.30
C GLY A 50 -2.00 15.96 5.12
N GLY A 51 -0.99 15.79 4.26
CA GLY A 51 -0.32 14.51 4.08
C GLY A 51 0.55 14.06 5.26
N ARG A 52 1.06 15.00 6.07
CA ARG A 52 1.85 14.68 7.27
C ARG A 52 0.95 14.20 8.40
N GLU A 53 -0.19 14.85 8.59
CA GLU A 53 -1.22 14.47 9.56
C GLU A 53 -1.73 13.05 9.31
N PHE A 54 -1.99 12.67 8.05
CA PHE A 54 -2.34 11.29 7.72
C PHE A 54 -1.18 10.31 7.90
N GLY A 55 0.05 10.73 7.58
CA GLY A 55 1.25 9.92 7.85
C GLY A 55 1.40 9.59 9.34
N PHE A 56 1.06 10.53 10.23
CA PHE A 56 1.04 10.30 11.67
C PHE A 56 0.08 9.17 12.06
N ILE A 57 -1.19 9.19 11.63
CA ILE A 57 -2.14 8.16 12.07
C ILE A 57 -1.76 6.76 11.56
N GLY A 58 -1.28 6.66 10.31
CA GLY A 58 -0.82 5.38 9.78
C GLY A 58 0.34 4.80 10.60
N THR A 59 1.31 5.64 10.98
CA THR A 59 2.43 5.25 11.85
C THR A 59 1.95 4.91 13.27
N ARG A 60 1.05 5.72 13.84
CA ARG A 60 0.49 5.53 15.18
C ARG A 60 -0.27 4.21 15.32
N MET A 61 -0.96 3.79 14.25
CA MET A 61 -1.67 2.50 14.14
C MET A 61 -0.75 1.33 13.74
N ARG A 62 0.55 1.58 13.50
CA ARG A 62 1.53 0.60 13.01
C ARG A 62 1.09 -0.08 11.70
N GLN A 63 0.40 0.66 10.84
CA GLN A 63 -0.01 0.15 9.53
C GLN A 63 1.09 0.34 8.51
N GLN A 64 1.25 -0.66 7.63
CA GLN A 64 2.12 -0.54 6.48
C GLN A 64 1.43 0.33 5.41
N HIS A 65 1.70 1.63 5.41
CA HIS A 65 1.35 2.52 4.31
C HIS A 65 2.60 2.79 3.46
N SER A 66 2.47 2.76 2.14
CA SER A 66 3.54 3.20 1.24
C SER A 66 3.38 4.69 0.95
N VAL A 67 4.49 5.42 0.79
CA VAL A 67 4.46 6.85 0.42
C VAL A 67 5.28 7.08 -0.83
N VAL A 68 4.69 7.77 -1.80
CA VAL A 68 5.40 8.34 -2.95
C VAL A 68 5.17 9.84 -2.91
N THR A 69 6.25 10.62 -2.94
CA THR A 69 6.21 12.08 -3.02
C THR A 69 6.68 12.50 -4.40
N GLY A 70 5.99 13.44 -5.03
CA GLY A 70 6.33 13.97 -6.36
C GLY A 70 5.13 14.68 -6.99
N HIS A 71 5.36 15.51 -8.01
CA HIS A 71 4.26 16.10 -8.79
C HIS A 71 3.54 15.01 -9.59
N TRP A 72 2.25 15.16 -9.84
CA TRP A 72 1.47 14.11 -10.51
C TRP A 72 1.85 13.88 -11.97
N GLN A 73 2.60 14.78 -12.61
CA GLN A 73 3.16 14.59 -13.96
C GLN A 73 4.58 14.00 -13.94
N ASP A 74 5.18 13.80 -12.76
CA ASP A 74 6.52 13.22 -12.64
C ASP A 74 6.53 11.74 -13.05
N LYS A 75 7.36 11.41 -14.04
CA LYS A 75 7.53 10.04 -14.55
C LYS A 75 8.13 9.11 -13.50
N GLU A 76 9.00 9.60 -12.62
CA GLU A 76 9.56 8.79 -11.53
C GLU A 76 8.46 8.41 -10.52
N ALA A 77 7.59 9.36 -10.18
CA ALA A 77 6.43 9.10 -9.34
C ALA A 77 5.50 8.04 -9.97
N HIS A 78 5.25 8.11 -11.29
CA HIS A 78 4.47 7.10 -12.00
C HIS A 78 5.10 5.71 -11.92
N GLN A 79 6.42 5.60 -12.12
CA GLN A 79 7.12 4.32 -12.05
C GLN A 79 7.04 3.71 -10.65
N ARG A 80 7.22 4.53 -9.60
CA ARG A 80 7.13 4.08 -8.21
C ARG A 80 5.71 3.64 -7.84
N ILE A 81 4.70 4.40 -8.23
CA ILE A 81 3.29 4.04 -8.03
C ILE A 81 2.96 2.75 -8.79
N GLY A 82 3.37 2.63 -10.06
CA GLY A 82 3.17 1.44 -10.87
C GLY A 82 3.84 0.20 -10.28
N GLY A 83 5.06 0.34 -9.75
CA GLY A 83 5.75 -0.72 -9.01
C GLY A 83 4.95 -1.18 -7.78
N TRP A 84 4.41 -0.25 -6.99
CA TRP A 84 3.53 -0.57 -5.87
C TRP A 84 2.23 -1.25 -6.32
N MET A 85 1.59 -0.77 -7.39
CA MET A 85 0.37 -1.35 -7.95
C MET A 85 0.57 -2.82 -8.32
N ARG A 86 1.70 -3.19 -8.94
CA ARG A 86 2.04 -4.58 -9.26
C ARG A 86 2.09 -5.46 -8.00
N GLN A 87 2.67 -4.96 -6.91
CA GLN A 87 2.71 -5.69 -5.63
C GLN A 87 1.32 -5.81 -4.99
N ALA A 88 0.50 -4.76 -5.08
CA ALA A 88 -0.87 -4.78 -4.59
C ALA A 88 -1.72 -5.85 -5.30
N VAL A 89 -1.57 -5.99 -6.62
CA VAL A 89 -2.20 -7.04 -7.43
C VAL A 89 -1.69 -8.42 -7.02
N SER A 90 -0.36 -8.60 -6.94
CA SER A 90 0.28 -9.87 -6.54
C SER A 90 -0.22 -10.36 -5.16
N LYS A 91 -0.39 -9.45 -4.19
CA LYS A 91 -0.94 -9.77 -2.86
C LYS A 91 -2.36 -10.34 -2.93
N GLN A 92 -3.19 -9.89 -3.88
CA GLN A 92 -4.54 -10.42 -4.05
C GLN A 92 -4.55 -11.74 -4.80
N ASP A 93 -3.75 -11.87 -5.85
CA ASP A 93 -3.66 -13.10 -6.63
C ASP A 93 -3.13 -14.27 -5.79
N THR A 94 -2.06 -14.03 -5.01
CA THR A 94 -1.48 -15.02 -4.09
C THR A 94 -2.50 -15.57 -3.08
N ARG A 95 -3.49 -14.77 -2.67
CA ARG A 95 -4.54 -15.21 -1.73
C ARG A 95 -5.50 -16.23 -2.34
N HIS A 96 -5.51 -16.38 -3.66
CA HIS A 96 -6.34 -17.33 -4.40
C HIS A 96 -5.51 -18.44 -5.09
N LEU A 97 -4.19 -18.36 -5.01
CA LEU A 97 -3.27 -19.31 -5.62
C LEU A 97 -3.46 -20.71 -5.03
N LYS A 98 -3.48 -21.72 -5.89
CA LYS A 98 -3.62 -23.13 -5.52
C LYS A 98 -2.47 -23.94 -6.09
N VAL A 99 -1.74 -24.64 -5.21
CA VAL A 99 -0.67 -25.56 -5.58
C VAL A 99 -1.19 -26.98 -5.49
N CYS A 100 -1.10 -27.71 -6.59
CA CYS A 100 -1.30 -29.16 -6.65
C CYS A 100 0.06 -29.85 -6.60
N ARG A 101 0.28 -30.69 -5.59
CA ARG A 101 1.48 -31.53 -5.46
C ARG A 101 1.18 -32.93 -5.96
N PHE A 102 2.11 -33.52 -6.69
CA PHE A 102 2.09 -34.92 -7.12
C PHE A 102 3.22 -35.65 -6.40
N GLY A 103 2.87 -36.46 -5.40
CA GLY A 103 3.84 -37.04 -4.48
C GLY A 103 4.33 -36.07 -3.40
N ASP A 104 5.17 -36.60 -2.51
CA ASP A 104 5.70 -35.82 -1.38
C ASP A 104 7.09 -35.24 -1.66
N ASN A 105 7.66 -34.55 -0.66
CA ASN A 105 8.99 -33.99 -0.71
C ASN A 105 10.02 -35.13 -0.89
N MET A 106 11.16 -34.81 -1.51
CA MET A 106 12.27 -35.75 -1.58
C MET A 106 12.72 -36.12 -0.16
N ARG A 107 12.98 -37.42 0.07
CA ARG A 107 13.43 -37.93 1.37
C ARG A 107 14.69 -37.20 1.84
N GLU A 108 14.76 -36.97 3.15
CA GLU A 108 15.91 -36.34 3.82
C GLU A 108 16.21 -34.89 3.37
N VAL A 109 15.25 -34.16 2.77
CA VAL A 109 15.42 -32.75 2.35
C VAL A 109 14.69 -31.79 3.29
N ALA A 110 15.45 -30.95 3.99
CA ALA A 110 14.90 -29.98 4.94
C ALA A 110 14.28 -28.73 4.29
N VAL A 111 14.97 -28.09 3.34
CA VAL A 111 14.62 -26.72 2.88
C VAL A 111 13.29 -26.64 2.11
N THR A 112 12.86 -27.74 1.49
CA THR A 112 11.59 -27.80 0.75
C THR A 112 10.41 -28.27 1.58
N ASP A 113 10.68 -28.75 2.80
CA ASP A 113 9.64 -29.07 3.75
C ASP A 113 9.15 -27.80 4.47
N GLY A 114 8.06 -27.90 5.23
CA GLY A 114 7.55 -26.79 6.02
C GLY A 114 6.05 -26.86 6.32
N ASP A 115 5.60 -25.84 7.05
CA ASP A 115 4.21 -25.74 7.52
C ASP A 115 3.29 -25.08 6.48
N LYS A 116 2.49 -25.92 5.80
CA LYS A 116 1.51 -25.50 4.79
C LYS A 116 0.35 -24.70 5.39
N VAL A 117 -0.03 -24.97 6.66
CA VAL A 117 -1.09 -24.24 7.36
C VAL A 117 -0.62 -22.83 7.67
N ALA A 118 0.60 -22.67 8.18
CA ALA A 118 1.20 -21.35 8.42
C ALA A 118 1.32 -20.53 7.12
N ALA A 119 1.73 -21.17 6.02
CA ALA A 119 1.81 -20.52 4.71
C ALA A 119 0.45 -19.99 4.23
N GLN A 120 -0.61 -20.78 4.38
CA GLN A 120 -1.97 -20.37 3.99
C GLN A 120 -2.50 -19.23 4.88
N ILE A 121 -2.26 -19.25 6.19
CA ILE A 121 -2.64 -18.13 7.08
C ILE A 121 -1.92 -16.84 6.63
N LYS A 122 -0.60 -16.93 6.45
CA LYS A 122 0.25 -15.76 6.16
C LYS A 122 0.01 -15.19 4.76
N PHE A 123 -0.02 -16.03 3.73
CA PHE A 123 -0.04 -15.62 2.32
C PHE A 123 -1.36 -15.91 1.61
N GLY A 124 -2.12 -16.92 2.05
CA GLY A 124 -3.43 -17.29 1.55
C GLY A 124 -3.47 -18.40 0.50
N PHE A 125 -2.34 -18.73 -0.11
CA PHE A 125 -2.31 -19.82 -1.07
C PHE A 125 -2.53 -21.16 -0.38
N SER A 126 -3.16 -22.10 -1.08
CA SER A 126 -3.34 -23.47 -0.59
C SER A 126 -2.38 -24.43 -1.28
N VAL A 127 -1.91 -25.43 -0.54
CA VAL A 127 -1.03 -26.49 -1.04
C VAL A 127 -1.64 -27.82 -0.66
N ASN A 128 -2.08 -28.60 -1.65
CA ASN A 128 -2.68 -29.91 -1.43
C ASN A 128 -2.04 -30.94 -2.37
N THR A 129 -1.94 -32.18 -1.89
CA THR A 129 -1.39 -33.30 -2.64
C THR A 129 -2.51 -34.14 -3.23
N TRP A 130 -2.40 -34.50 -4.50
CA TRP A 130 -3.30 -35.43 -5.16
C TRP A 130 -2.55 -36.73 -5.49
N ALA A 131 -3.24 -37.85 -5.32
CA ALA A 131 -2.75 -39.21 -5.55
C ALA A 131 -3.58 -39.89 -6.64
#